data_AF-A0A542B1J0-F1
#
_entry.id   AF-A0A542B1J0-F1
#
_cell.length_a   1.000
_cell.length_b   1.000
_cell.length_c   1.000
_cell.angle_alpha   90.00
_cell.angle_beta   90.00
_cell.angle_gamma   90.00
#
_symmetry.space_group_name_H-M   'P 1'
#
loop_
_entity.id
_entity.type
_entity.pdbx_description
1 polymer ?
#
loop_
_entity_poly.entity_id
_entity_poly.type
_entity_poly.pdbx_seq_one_letter_code
_entity_poly.pdbx_strand_id
1 'polypeptide(L)'
;MLGVSTGLSTLNALELAPRLIGMELLVEGVGGTIVETEAYLADDPASHSFRGPTRTNAAMFGPAWHAYVYRSYGLHWYFNVVATGNGAVLIRALEPRHGIEIMRTRRGAMIQLCNGPGRLTQALGLSGIHDGKSLDLPPFALIERPCEPGIICGPRIGI
;
A
#
# COMPACT_ATOMS: atom_id res chain seq x y z
N MET A 1 -7.64 19.63 11.30
CA MET A 1 -6.39 18.91 11.03
C MET A 1 -6.44 18.57 9.55
N LEU A 2 -5.64 19.25 8.71
CA LEU A 2 -5.54 18.88 7.30
C LEU A 2 -4.95 17.47 7.25
N GLY A 3 -5.65 16.52 6.62
CA GLY A 3 -5.18 15.15 6.51
C GLY A 3 -3.86 15.09 5.72
N VAL A 4 -3.04 14.08 6.01
CA VAL A 4 -1.78 13.79 5.28
C VAL A 4 -2.02 13.64 3.77
N SER A 5 -3.25 13.32 3.35
CA SER A 5 -3.67 13.27 1.96
C SER A 5 -3.52 14.57 1.17
N THR A 6 -3.43 15.72 1.83
CA THR A 6 -3.44 17.03 1.17
C THR A 6 -2.24 17.17 0.23
N GLY A 7 -2.49 17.20 -1.09
CA GLY A 7 -1.48 17.25 -2.14
C GLY A 7 -0.89 15.89 -2.55
N LEU A 8 -1.01 14.85 -1.74
CA LEU A 8 -0.66 13.48 -2.14
C LEU A 8 -1.77 12.81 -2.95
N SER A 9 -3.03 13.08 -2.61
CA SER A 9 -4.21 12.52 -3.30
C SER A 9 -4.40 13.02 -4.73
N THR A 10 -3.62 14.00 -5.18
CA THR A 10 -3.63 14.53 -6.55
C THR A 10 -2.57 13.93 -7.45
N LEU A 11 -1.60 13.19 -6.90
CA LEU A 11 -0.46 12.65 -7.63
C LEU A 11 -0.83 11.39 -8.41
N ASN A 12 -0.21 11.20 -9.58
CA ASN A 12 -0.27 9.92 -10.29
C ASN A 12 0.62 8.88 -9.60
N ALA A 13 0.54 7.60 -10.01
CA ALA A 13 1.27 6.53 -9.32
C ALA A 13 2.80 6.69 -9.34
N LEU A 14 3.37 7.24 -10.42
CA LEU A 14 4.82 7.43 -10.56
C LEU A 14 5.33 8.53 -9.62
N GLU A 15 4.55 9.60 -9.46
CA GLU A 15 4.83 10.69 -8.53
C GLU A 15 4.58 10.29 -7.08
N LEU A 16 3.53 9.51 -6.82
CA LEU A 16 3.10 9.11 -5.48
C LEU A 16 4.04 8.07 -4.85
N ALA A 17 4.51 7.09 -5.62
CA ALA A 17 5.33 5.99 -5.13
C ALA A 17 6.57 6.43 -4.30
N PRO A 18 7.42 7.37 -4.76
CA PRO A 18 8.55 7.86 -3.97
C PRO A 18 8.12 8.72 -2.77
N ARG A 19 6.95 9.36 -2.82
CA ARG A 19 6.42 10.17 -1.71
C ARG A 19 5.94 9.31 -0.54
N LEU A 20 5.57 8.06 -0.80
CA LEU A 20 5.19 7.11 0.23
C LEU A 20 6.39 6.50 0.97
N ILE A 21 7.58 6.45 0.36
CA ILE A 21 8.79 5.92 1.00
C ILE A 21 9.14 6.77 2.23
N GLY A 22 9.39 6.11 3.36
CA GLY A 22 9.71 6.75 4.65
C GLY A 22 8.49 7.16 5.48
N MET A 23 7.27 7.16 4.91
CA MET A 23 6.06 7.37 5.71
C MET A 23 5.76 6.14 6.57
N GLU A 24 5.08 6.32 7.71
CA GLU A 24 4.56 5.18 8.46
C GLU A 24 3.14 4.83 7.98
N LEU A 25 2.92 3.53 7.74
CA LEU A 25 1.60 2.96 7.52
C LEU A 25 1.20 2.15 8.75
N LEU A 26 0.10 2.54 9.39
CA LEU A 26 -0.51 1.81 10.49
C LEU A 26 -1.92 1.32 10.13
N VAL A 27 -2.25 0.12 10.59
CA VAL A 27 -3.59 -0.48 10.53
C VAL A 27 -3.95 -0.90 11.94
N GLU A 28 -4.94 -0.24 12.54
CA GLU A 28 -5.31 -0.44 13.96
C GLU A 28 -4.11 -0.29 14.92
N GLY A 29 -3.22 0.67 14.63
CA GLY A 29 -2.01 0.93 15.43
C GLY A 29 -0.86 -0.07 15.23
N VAL A 30 -1.02 -1.06 14.35
CA VAL A 30 0.04 -2.02 13.97
C VAL A 30 0.64 -1.60 12.64
N GLY A 31 1.97 -1.51 12.56
CA GLY A 31 2.60 -1.10 11.31
C GLY A 31 4.04 -0.64 11.42
N GLY A 32 4.46 0.18 10.46
CA GLY A 32 5.81 0.71 10.40
C GLY A 32 6.11 1.47 9.12
N THR A 33 7.40 1.73 8.91
CA THR A 33 7.88 2.61 7.84
C THR A 33 7.82 1.91 6.49
N ILE A 34 7.26 2.56 5.47
CA ILE A 34 7.25 2.08 4.09
C ILE A 34 8.67 2.19 3.52
N VAL A 35 9.24 1.07 3.09
CA VAL A 35 10.62 1.01 2.57
C VAL A 35 10.71 0.55 1.11
N GLU A 36 9.63 0.03 0.55
CA GLU A 36 9.59 -0.43 -0.84
C GLU A 36 8.18 -0.27 -1.41
N THR A 37 8.08 0.34 -2.60
CA THR A 37 6.84 0.57 -3.34
C THR A 37 7.01 0.26 -4.83
N GLU A 38 5.91 -0.06 -5.52
CA GLU A 38 5.87 -0.16 -6.98
C GLU A 38 4.71 0.66 -7.55
N ALA A 39 4.99 1.46 -8.58
CA ALA A 39 3.98 2.22 -9.31
C ALA A 39 3.36 1.39 -10.45
N TYR A 40 2.05 1.53 -10.62
CA TYR A 40 1.28 0.98 -11.73
C TYR A 40 0.40 2.08 -12.33
N LEU A 41 0.58 2.36 -13.62
CA LEU A 41 -0.21 3.33 -14.38
C LEU A 41 -1.36 2.65 -15.13
N ALA A 42 -2.35 3.41 -15.59
CA ALA A 42 -3.48 2.85 -16.32
C ALA A 42 -3.13 2.36 -17.73
N ASP A 43 -2.05 2.87 -18.34
CA ASP A 43 -1.54 2.46 -19.65
C ASP A 43 -0.49 1.34 -19.57
N ASP A 44 -0.25 0.79 -18.37
CA ASP A 44 0.70 -0.26 -18.12
C ASP A 44 0.06 -1.66 -18.23
N PRO A 45 0.52 -2.54 -19.13
CA PRO A 45 -0.02 -3.89 -19.28
C PRO A 45 0.01 -4.76 -18.01
N ALA A 46 0.89 -4.46 -17.06
CA ALA A 46 0.98 -5.14 -15.77
C ALA A 46 -0.02 -4.62 -14.73
N SER A 47 -0.66 -3.48 -14.99
CA SER A 47 -1.64 -2.87 -14.09
C SER A 47 -3.00 -3.54 -14.19
N HIS A 48 -3.67 -3.67 -13.05
CA HIS A 48 -5.04 -4.18 -13.00
C HIS A 48 -6.05 -3.24 -13.66
N SER A 49 -5.74 -1.94 -13.82
CA SER A 49 -6.63 -0.99 -14.49
C SER A 49 -6.47 -0.96 -16.01
N PHE A 50 -5.44 -1.61 -16.58
CA PHE A 50 -5.09 -1.56 -18.00
C PHE A 50 -6.22 -1.95 -18.95
N ARG A 51 -6.97 -3.00 -18.59
CA ARG A 51 -8.10 -3.50 -19.40
C ARG A 51 -9.44 -2.85 -19.06
N GLY A 52 -9.42 -1.78 -18.27
CA GLY A 52 -10.62 -1.09 -17.81
C GLY A 52 -11.25 -1.69 -16.54
N PRO A 53 -12.41 -1.16 -16.13
CA PRO A 53 -13.03 -1.48 -14.86
C PRO A 53 -13.67 -2.88 -14.85
N THR A 54 -13.48 -3.56 -13.73
CA THR A 54 -14.07 -4.85 -13.37
C THR A 54 -14.54 -4.80 -11.93
N ARG A 55 -15.32 -5.79 -11.48
CA ARG A 55 -15.72 -5.87 -10.07
C ARG A 55 -14.53 -5.96 -9.12
N THR A 56 -13.42 -6.57 -9.53
CA THR A 56 -12.26 -6.87 -8.68
C THR A 56 -11.22 -5.75 -8.61
N ASN A 57 -11.27 -4.76 -9.51
CA ASN A 57 -10.39 -3.60 -9.50
C ASN A 57 -11.16 -2.28 -9.29
N ALA A 58 -12.45 -2.35 -8.91
CA ALA A 58 -13.34 -1.20 -8.82
C ALA A 58 -12.77 -0.08 -7.94
N ALA A 59 -12.02 -0.40 -6.88
CA ALA A 59 -11.35 0.59 -6.03
C ALA A 59 -10.36 1.49 -6.81
N MET A 60 -9.66 0.96 -7.82
CA MET A 60 -8.73 1.76 -8.65
C MET A 60 -9.44 2.80 -9.51
N PHE A 61 -10.75 2.67 -9.73
CA PHE A 61 -11.59 3.62 -10.45
C PHE A 61 -12.40 4.52 -9.49
N GLY A 62 -12.17 4.38 -8.19
CA GLY A 62 -12.72 5.22 -7.14
C GLY A 62 -11.86 6.45 -6.86
N PRO A 63 -12.07 7.11 -5.71
CA PRO A 63 -11.26 8.25 -5.32
C PRO A 63 -9.81 7.85 -5.04
N ALA A 64 -8.87 8.73 -5.35
CA ALA A 64 -7.47 8.59 -4.95
C ALA A 64 -7.34 8.60 -3.41
N TRP A 65 -6.18 8.16 -2.91
CA TRP A 65 -5.90 8.02 -1.47
C TRP A 65 -6.83 7.03 -0.74
N HIS A 66 -7.32 6.04 -1.49
CA HIS A 66 -8.07 4.91 -0.95
C HIS A 66 -7.23 3.63 -1.05
N ALA A 67 -7.53 2.68 -0.19
CA ALA A 67 -6.93 1.36 -0.23
C ALA A 67 -7.48 0.59 -1.44
N TYR A 68 -6.59 -0.03 -2.21
CA TYR A 68 -6.94 -1.09 -3.14
C TYR A 68 -6.34 -2.42 -2.65
N VAL A 69 -7.20 -3.35 -2.24
CA VAL A 69 -6.83 -4.60 -1.61
C VAL A 69 -7.39 -5.79 -2.39
N TYR A 70 -6.51 -6.64 -2.88
CA TYR A 70 -6.90 -7.80 -3.70
C TYR A 70 -6.14 -9.07 -3.31
N ARG A 71 -6.66 -10.24 -3.70
CA ARG A 71 -5.96 -11.53 -3.55
C ARG A 71 -5.05 -11.78 -4.75
N SER A 72 -3.74 -11.86 -4.53
CA SER A 72 -2.78 -12.35 -5.52
C SER A 72 -2.85 -13.88 -5.58
N TYR A 73 -3.19 -14.42 -6.75
CA TYR A 73 -3.37 -15.86 -7.02
C TYR A 73 -4.24 -16.60 -5.99
N GLY A 74 -5.21 -15.90 -5.37
CA GLY A 74 -6.06 -16.47 -4.31
C GLY A 74 -5.38 -16.67 -2.94
N LEU A 75 -4.05 -16.53 -2.85
CA LEU A 75 -3.27 -16.96 -1.69
C LEU A 75 -2.98 -15.85 -0.68
N HIS A 76 -2.57 -14.67 -1.15
CA HIS A 76 -2.15 -13.57 -0.28
C HIS A 76 -2.88 -12.29 -0.63
N TRP A 77 -3.21 -11.48 0.38
CA TRP A 77 -3.71 -10.12 0.16
C TRP A 77 -2.54 -9.22 -0.25
N TYR A 78 -2.78 -8.33 -1.21
CA TYR A 78 -1.86 -7.26 -1.59
C TYR A 78 -2.56 -5.94 -1.29
N PHE A 79 -1.79 -4.93 -0.87
CA PHE A 79 -2.32 -3.62 -0.47
C PHE A 79 -1.67 -2.53 -1.30
N ASN A 80 -2.51 -1.69 -1.89
CA ASN A 80 -2.10 -0.60 -2.76
C ASN A 80 -2.78 0.69 -2.32
N VAL A 81 -2.14 1.82 -2.62
CA VAL A 81 -2.73 3.16 -2.50
C VAL A 81 -3.18 3.61 -3.89
N VAL A 82 -4.47 3.90 -4.05
CA VAL A 82 -5.03 4.41 -5.31
C VAL A 82 -4.49 5.81 -5.57
N ALA A 83 -3.94 6.02 -6.76
CA ALA A 83 -3.42 7.29 -7.25
C ALA A 83 -4.38 7.91 -8.28
N THR A 84 -4.14 9.15 -8.69
CA THR A 84 -4.93 9.75 -9.79
C THR A 84 -4.67 9.04 -11.12
N GLY A 85 -5.60 9.21 -12.07
CA GLY A 85 -5.48 8.61 -13.40
C GLY A 85 -5.67 7.08 -13.43
N ASN A 86 -6.41 6.52 -12.46
CA ASN A 86 -6.64 5.08 -12.30
C ASN A 86 -5.34 4.27 -12.12
N GLY A 87 -4.29 4.90 -11.58
CA GLY A 87 -3.07 4.23 -11.17
C GLY A 87 -3.14 3.77 -9.71
N ALA A 88 -2.18 2.95 -9.29
CA ALA A 88 -2.02 2.59 -7.89
C ALA A 88 -0.55 2.36 -7.54
N VAL A 89 -0.23 2.48 -6.26
CA VAL A 89 1.08 2.17 -5.71
C VAL A 89 0.97 0.94 -4.81
N LEU A 90 1.60 -0.16 -5.17
CA LEU A 90 1.74 -1.35 -4.32
C LEU A 90 2.72 -1.05 -3.19
N ILE A 91 2.32 -1.33 -1.95
CA ILE A 91 3.25 -1.36 -0.82
C ILE A 91 3.87 -2.76 -0.77
N ARG A 92 5.19 -2.83 -0.92
CA ARG A 92 5.92 -4.11 -1.00
C ARG A 92 6.59 -4.52 0.27
N ALA A 93 7.11 -3.55 1.02
CA ALA A 93 7.76 -3.84 2.27
C ALA A 93 7.61 -2.71 3.28
N LEU A 94 7.58 -3.10 4.56
CA LEU A 94 7.68 -2.21 5.69
C LEU A 94 8.88 -2.60 6.56
N GLU A 95 9.51 -1.61 7.18
CA GLU A 95 10.28 -1.80 8.41
C GLU A 95 9.30 -1.80 9.60
N PRO A 96 9.07 -2.93 10.30
CA PRO A 96 8.12 -2.98 11.42
C PRO A 96 8.54 -2.07 12.58
N ARG A 97 7.63 -1.22 13.08
CA ARG A 97 7.88 -0.30 14.20
C ARG A 97 6.89 -0.45 15.36
N HIS A 98 5.62 -0.75 15.05
CA HIS A 98 4.51 -0.76 16.02
C HIS A 98 3.76 -2.08 16.00
N GLY A 99 3.42 -2.62 17.17
CA GLY A 99 2.64 -3.86 17.28
C GLY A 99 3.37 -5.12 16.77
N ILE A 100 4.71 -5.17 16.92
CA ILE A 100 5.56 -6.26 16.40
C ILE A 100 5.12 -7.65 16.90
N GLU A 101 4.73 -7.79 18.17
CA GLU A 101 4.26 -9.06 18.72
C GLU A 101 2.91 -9.51 18.11
N ILE A 102 2.03 -8.56 17.77
CA ILE A 102 0.78 -8.84 17.06
C ILE A 102 1.10 -9.32 15.64
N MET A 103 2.04 -8.66 14.94
CA MET A 103 2.51 -9.10 13.63
C MET A 103 3.09 -10.52 13.68
N ARG A 104 3.95 -10.82 14.67
CA ARG A 104 4.53 -12.15 14.88
C ARG A 104 3.44 -13.19 15.08
N THR A 105 2.45 -12.90 15.91
CA THR A 105 1.30 -13.79 16.15
C THR A 105 0.55 -14.08 14.85
N ARG A 106 0.20 -13.05 14.08
CA ARG A 106 -0.49 -13.19 12.77
C ARG A 106 0.35 -13.95 11.73
N ARG A 107 1.68 -13.90 11.86
CA ARG A 107 2.65 -14.60 10.99
C ARG A 107 3.09 -15.96 11.51
N GLY A 108 2.57 -16.44 12.64
CA GLY A 108 3.00 -17.73 13.21
C GLY A 108 4.44 -17.73 13.71
N ALA A 109 4.85 -16.68 14.44
CA ALA A 109 6.17 -16.50 15.06
C ALA A 109 7.38 -16.43 14.10
N MET A 110 7.17 -16.12 12.82
CA MET A 110 8.25 -15.90 11.87
C MET A 110 9.01 -14.58 12.12
N ILE A 111 10.32 -14.59 11.87
CA ILE A 111 11.19 -13.40 11.99
C ILE A 111 10.94 -12.39 10.86
N GLN A 112 10.71 -12.89 9.63
CA GLN A 112 10.54 -12.06 8.44
C GLN A 112 9.09 -11.58 8.28
N LEU A 113 8.79 -10.44 8.90
CA LEU A 113 7.42 -9.93 9.05
C LEU A 113 6.89 -9.17 7.83
N CYS A 114 7.67 -8.26 7.26
CA CYS A 114 7.14 -7.29 6.29
C CYS A 114 8.02 -7.10 5.05
N ASN A 115 8.89 -8.06 4.70
CA ASN A 115 9.75 -8.01 3.50
C ASN A 115 9.10 -8.63 2.24
N GLY A 116 7.84 -8.29 2.00
CA GLY A 116 7.11 -8.73 0.83
C GLY A 116 5.61 -8.42 0.93
N PRO A 117 4.93 -8.18 -0.20
CA PRO A 117 3.56 -7.66 -0.20
C PRO A 117 2.55 -8.59 0.48
N GLY A 118 2.62 -9.91 0.24
CA GLY A 118 1.76 -10.87 0.95
C GLY A 118 2.12 -11.05 2.43
N ARG A 119 3.39 -10.83 2.77
CA ARG A 119 3.94 -10.97 4.12
C ARG A 119 3.48 -9.81 5.02
N LEU A 120 3.60 -8.58 4.51
CA LEU A 120 3.19 -7.39 5.27
C LEU A 120 1.68 -7.34 5.44
N THR A 121 0.87 -7.70 4.44
CA THR A 121 -0.60 -7.66 4.60
C THR A 121 -1.07 -8.64 5.66
N GLN A 122 -0.49 -9.85 5.71
CA GLN A 122 -0.76 -10.80 6.79
C GLN A 122 -0.33 -10.24 8.15
N ALA A 123 0.87 -9.63 8.25
CA ALA A 123 1.35 -9.01 9.49
C ALA A 123 0.43 -7.87 9.98
N LEU A 124 -0.11 -7.07 9.06
CA LEU A 124 -1.03 -5.96 9.33
C LEU A 124 -2.48 -6.41 9.56
N GLY A 125 -2.82 -7.67 9.31
CA GLY A 125 -4.21 -8.15 9.40
C GLY A 125 -5.11 -7.63 8.26
N LEU A 126 -4.51 -7.20 7.15
CA LEU A 126 -5.24 -6.70 5.99
C LEU A 126 -5.98 -7.83 5.27
N SER A 127 -7.16 -7.50 4.78
CA SER A 127 -8.05 -8.40 4.04
C SER A 127 -9.03 -7.62 3.18
N GLY A 128 -9.86 -8.30 2.38
CA GLY A 128 -10.83 -7.66 1.48
C GLY A 128 -11.83 -6.71 2.15
N ILE A 129 -12.04 -6.77 3.47
CA ILE A 129 -12.87 -5.79 4.20
C ILE A 129 -12.27 -4.38 4.20
N HIS A 130 -11.00 -4.25 3.79
CA HIS A 130 -10.27 -3.00 3.73
C HIS A 130 -10.27 -2.37 2.34
N ASP A 131 -10.71 -3.11 1.31
CA ASP A 131 -10.74 -2.61 -0.06
C ASP A 131 -11.69 -1.41 -0.19
N GLY A 132 -11.26 -0.39 -0.94
CA GLY A 132 -12.03 0.82 -1.21
C GLY A 132 -12.21 1.76 -0.01
N LYS A 133 -11.53 1.56 1.11
CA LYS A 133 -11.60 2.46 2.28
C LYS A 133 -10.63 3.65 2.15
N SER A 134 -11.04 4.82 2.61
CA SER A 134 -10.18 6.01 2.68
C SER A 134 -9.03 5.78 3.65
N LEU A 135 -7.83 6.24 3.27
CA LEU A 135 -6.63 6.18 4.10
C LEU A 135 -6.54 7.31 5.15
N ASP A 136 -7.46 8.28 5.11
CA ASP A 136 -7.59 9.33 6.13
C ASP A 136 -8.50 8.92 7.31
N LEU A 137 -9.10 7.74 7.25
CA LEU A 137 -10.06 7.26 8.23
C LEU A 137 -9.60 5.95 8.88
N PRO A 138 -10.02 5.68 10.13
CA PRO A 138 -9.83 4.36 10.74
C PRO A 138 -10.32 3.22 9.84
N PRO A 139 -9.60 2.08 9.79
CA PRO A 139 -8.50 1.70 10.69
C PRO A 139 -7.11 2.23 10.28
N PHE A 140 -7.02 3.00 9.19
CA PHE A 140 -5.75 3.45 8.65
C PHE A 140 -5.24 4.71 9.37
N ALA A 141 -3.92 4.78 9.51
CA ALA A 141 -3.22 6.03 9.73
C ALA A 141 -1.95 6.03 8.87
N LEU A 142 -1.79 7.06 8.04
CA LEU A 142 -0.54 7.37 7.38
C LEU A 142 0.10 8.56 8.08
N ILE A 143 1.36 8.44 8.45
CA ILE A 143 2.11 9.46 9.18
C ILE A 143 3.25 9.94 8.29
N GLU A 144 3.41 11.26 8.17
CA GLU A 144 4.47 11.87 7.38
C GLU A 144 5.86 11.46 7.89
N ARG A 145 6.78 11.31 6.94
CA ARG A 145 8.19 11.04 7.22
C ARG A 145 8.87 12.25 7.86
N PRO A 146 9.81 12.05 8.80
CA PRO A 146 10.51 13.16 9.45
C PRO A 146 11.58 13.81 8.56
N CYS A 147 12.07 13.11 7.53
CA CYS A 147 13.06 13.60 6.58
C CYS A 147 12.95 12.89 5.24
N GLU A 148 13.59 13.45 4.20
CA GLU A 148 13.64 12.85 2.87
C GLU A 148 14.62 11.66 2.84
N PRO A 149 14.18 10.45 2.47
CA PRO A 149 15.04 9.28 2.37
C PRO A 149 15.84 9.30 1.06
N GLY A 150 16.98 8.60 1.05
CA GLY A 150 17.61 8.22 -0.21
C GLY A 150 16.75 7.20 -0.97
N ILE A 151 16.43 7.47 -2.23
CA ILE A 151 15.58 6.61 -3.05
C ILE A 151 16.43 5.96 -4.15
N ILE A 152 16.27 4.65 -4.30
CA ILE A 152 16.82 3.86 -5.40
C ILE A 152 15.66 3.39 -6.27
N CYS A 153 15.78 3.57 -7.59
CA CYS A 153 14.78 3.12 -8.56
C CYS A 153 15.32 1.94 -9.37
N GLY A 154 14.49 0.93 -9.58
CA GLY A 154 14.83 -0.28 -10.34
C GLY A 154 13.61 -0.90 -11.01
N PRO A 155 13.80 -1.99 -11.79
CA PRO A 155 12.69 -2.72 -12.38
C PRO A 155 11.80 -3.35 -11.30
N ARG A 156 10.51 -3.48 -11.58
CA ARG A 156 9.53 -4.13 -10.70
C ARG A 156 9.73 -5.64 -10.67
N ILE A 157 9.27 -6.28 -9.60
CA ILE A 157 9.47 -7.69 -9.31
C ILE A 157 8.19 -8.48 -9.63
N GLY A 158 8.33 -9.53 -10.44
CA GLY A 158 7.24 -10.50 -10.69
C GLY A 158 6.19 -10.01 -11.68
N ILE A 159 6.62 -9.21 -12.66
CA ILE A 159 5.83 -8.78 -13.83
C ILE A 159 5.72 -9.93 -14.84
#